data_AF-U6DPB1-F1
#
_entry.id   AF-U6DPB1-F1
#
_cell.length_a   1.000
_cell.length_b   1.000
_cell.length_c   1.000
_cell.angle_alpha   90.00
_cell.angle_beta   90.00
_cell.angle_gamma   90.00
#
_symmetry.space_group_name_H-M   'P 1'
#
loop_
_entity.id
_entity.type
_entity.pdbx_description
1 polymer ?
#
loop_
_entity_poly.entity_id
_entity_poly.type
_entity_poly.pdbx_seq_one_letter_code
_entity_poly.pdbx_strand_id
1 'polypeptide(L)'
;RMLFQVCLYFYCKFLWRCLKFVMRKLTGRCELQRICYNTKPGASRTMKIETSLRDSKSKLLQTSVSVHPDAIEKTIEDIMELKKINPDINPQLGISLQACLLQIVGYRNLIADVEKLRREPYDSDNPQHEEMLLKLWKFLKPNTPLESRISKQWCEIGFQGDDPKTDFRGMGLLGLYNLQYFAERDAAAAQQVLSDSLHPKC
;
A
#
# COMPACT_ATOMS: atom_id res chain seq x y z
N ARG A 1 7.79 20.52 26.53
CA ARG A 1 7.20 20.59 25.17
C ARG A 1 6.49 19.28 24.78
N MET A 2 7.16 18.13 24.88
CA MET A 2 6.56 16.81 24.56
C MET A 2 5.40 16.41 25.50
N LEU A 3 5.53 16.60 26.81
CA LEU A 3 4.46 16.35 27.80
C LEU A 3 3.17 17.12 27.49
N PHE A 4 3.28 18.41 27.15
CA PHE A 4 2.14 19.23 26.78
C PHE A 4 1.45 18.72 25.50
N GLN A 5 2.20 18.31 24.48
CA GLN A 5 1.66 17.70 23.25
C GLN A 5 0.93 16.39 23.54
N VAL A 6 1.47 15.56 24.43
CA VAL A 6 0.84 14.30 24.87
C VAL A 6 -0.46 14.58 25.62
N CYS A 7 -0.46 15.51 26.58
CA CYS A 7 -1.67 15.92 27.31
C CYS A 7 -2.73 16.51 26.37
N LEU A 8 -2.33 17.37 25.43
CA LEU A 8 -3.22 17.96 24.43
C LEU A 8 -3.81 16.88 23.51
N TYR A 9 -3.02 15.90 23.09
CA TYR A 9 -3.50 14.76 22.30
C TYR A 9 -4.58 13.97 23.04
N PHE A 10 -4.36 13.62 24.31
CA PHE A 10 -5.35 12.90 25.10
C PHE A 10 -6.61 13.73 25.34
N TYR A 11 -6.47 15.03 25.61
CA TYR A 11 -7.58 15.97 25.75
C TYR A 11 -8.41 16.04 24.46
N CYS A 12 -7.78 16.24 23.30
CA CYS A 12 -8.45 16.25 22.01
C CYS A 12 -9.14 14.91 21.71
N LYS A 13 -8.51 13.77 22.02
CA LYS A 13 -9.15 12.45 21.87
C LYS A 13 -10.36 12.29 22.79
N PHE A 14 -10.30 12.78 24.02
CA PHE A 14 -11.43 12.76 24.95
C PHE A 14 -12.57 13.66 24.45
N LEU A 15 -12.28 14.90 24.09
CA LEU A 15 -13.25 15.86 23.55
C LEU A 15 -13.94 15.31 22.29
N TRP A 16 -13.18 14.71 21.36
CA TRP A 16 -13.72 14.07 20.17
C TRP A 16 -14.69 12.92 20.51
N ARG A 17 -14.39 12.11 21.54
CA ARG A 17 -15.30 11.04 22.00
C ARG A 17 -16.60 11.60 22.57
N CYS A 18 -16.53 12.65 23.38
CA CYS A 18 -17.71 13.35 23.89
C CYS A 18 -18.55 13.92 22.75
N LEU A 19 -17.92 14.57 21.77
CA LEU A 19 -18.59 15.08 20.57
C LEU A 19 -19.26 13.95 19.78
N LYS A 20 -18.61 12.78 19.59
CA LYS A 20 -19.23 11.62 18.93
C LYS A 20 -20.50 11.16 19.64
N PHE A 21 -20.48 11.13 20.97
CA PHE A 21 -21.62 10.74 21.79
C PHE A 21 -22.77 11.75 21.65
N VAL A 22 -22.47 13.04 21.78
CA VAL A 22 -23.44 14.14 21.58
C VAL A 22 -24.04 14.06 20.18
N MET A 23 -23.22 13.95 19.15
CA MET A 23 -23.68 13.84 17.76
C MET A 23 -24.55 12.59 17.55
N ARG A 24 -24.29 11.47 18.24
CA ARG A 24 -25.17 10.30 18.17
C ARG A 24 -26.54 10.59 18.79
N LYS A 25 -26.59 11.31 19.90
CA LYS A 25 -27.85 11.71 20.55
C LYS A 25 -28.64 12.71 19.71
N LEU A 26 -27.96 13.69 19.09
CA LEU A 26 -28.61 14.72 18.27
C LEU A 26 -29.10 14.20 16.92
N THR A 27 -28.28 13.40 16.23
CA THR A 27 -28.59 12.99 14.84
C THR A 27 -29.24 11.62 14.74
N GLY A 28 -29.23 10.82 15.82
CA GLY A 28 -29.58 9.40 15.80
C GLY A 28 -28.58 8.51 15.03
N ARG A 29 -27.58 9.10 14.35
CA ARG A 29 -26.62 8.39 13.50
C ARG A 29 -25.32 8.12 14.23
N CYS A 30 -24.72 6.95 14.03
CA CYS A 30 -23.35 6.67 14.47
C CYS A 30 -22.30 7.35 13.56
N GLU A 31 -21.03 7.31 13.97
CA GLU A 31 -19.94 7.93 13.21
C GLU A 31 -19.81 7.36 11.79
N LEU A 32 -19.90 6.03 11.62
CA LEU A 32 -19.82 5.37 10.31
C LEU A 32 -20.91 5.88 9.37
N GLN A 33 -22.16 5.96 9.85
CA GLN A 33 -23.26 6.56 9.11
C GLN A 33 -22.93 7.99 8.68
N ARG A 34 -22.51 8.85 9.63
CA ARG A 34 -22.18 10.25 9.31
C ARG A 34 -21.05 10.38 8.28
N ILE A 35 -20.03 9.51 8.33
CA ILE A 35 -18.95 9.50 7.34
C ILE A 35 -19.49 9.13 5.96
N CYS A 36 -20.28 8.05 5.85
CA CYS A 36 -20.85 7.60 4.59
C CYS A 36 -21.82 8.61 3.97
N TYR A 37 -22.63 9.32 4.78
CA TYR A 37 -23.54 10.37 4.28
C TYR A 37 -22.81 11.63 3.83
N ASN A 38 -21.83 12.09 4.62
CA ASN A 38 -21.27 13.43 4.45
C ASN A 38 -19.97 13.46 3.62
N THR A 39 -19.42 12.30 3.26
CA THR A 39 -18.19 12.21 2.45
C THR A 39 -18.50 11.45 1.18
N LYS A 40 -18.11 11.95 0.00
CA LYS A 40 -18.32 11.27 -1.29
C LYS A 40 -17.57 9.92 -1.35
N PRO A 41 -18.01 8.94 -2.16
CA PRO A 41 -17.28 7.68 -2.36
C PRO A 41 -15.83 7.92 -2.82
N GLY A 42 -14.90 7.07 -2.40
CA GLY A 42 -13.48 7.14 -2.75
C GLY A 42 -12.54 7.25 -1.54
N ALA A 43 -11.26 7.51 -1.81
CA ALA A 43 -10.16 7.43 -0.83
C ALA A 43 -10.42 8.22 0.47
N SER A 44 -10.95 9.44 0.37
CA SER A 44 -11.25 10.28 1.55
C SER A 44 -12.26 9.62 2.50
N ARG A 45 -13.32 9.01 1.96
CA ARG A 45 -14.31 8.27 2.77
C ARG A 45 -13.66 7.04 3.38
N THR A 46 -12.93 6.27 2.58
CA THR A 46 -12.25 5.04 2.99
C THR A 46 -11.28 5.28 4.15
N MET A 47 -10.43 6.30 4.05
CA MET A 47 -9.51 6.69 5.12
C MET A 47 -10.23 7.07 6.42
N LYS A 48 -11.34 7.83 6.32
CA LYS A 48 -12.14 8.21 7.50
C LYS A 48 -12.82 7.00 8.15
N ILE A 49 -13.35 6.08 7.34
CA ILE A 49 -13.93 4.82 7.82
C ILE A 49 -12.86 3.99 8.51
N GLU A 50 -11.71 3.79 7.87
CA GLU A 50 -10.60 3.04 8.45
C GLU A 50 -10.15 3.62 9.79
N THR A 51 -9.97 4.94 9.86
CA THR A 51 -9.60 5.64 11.09
C THR A 51 -10.66 5.43 12.18
N SER A 52 -11.95 5.57 11.85
CA SER A 52 -13.07 5.34 12.79
C SER A 52 -13.10 3.91 13.32
N LEU A 53 -12.83 2.91 12.46
CA LEU A 53 -12.74 1.51 12.83
C LEU A 53 -11.54 1.22 13.74
N ARG A 54 -10.34 1.71 13.40
CA ARG A 54 -9.11 1.53 14.18
C ARG A 54 -9.16 2.21 15.56
N ASP A 55 -9.70 3.42 15.63
CA ASP A 55 -9.83 4.17 16.89
C ASP A 55 -11.03 3.73 17.76
N SER A 56 -11.81 2.76 17.29
CA SER A 56 -12.93 2.19 18.04
C SER A 56 -12.45 1.53 19.33
N LYS A 57 -13.31 1.50 20.36
CA LYS A 57 -13.10 0.68 21.57
C LYS A 57 -13.49 -0.79 21.37
N SER A 58 -14.30 -1.09 20.36
CA SER A 58 -14.73 -2.46 20.07
C SER A 58 -13.62 -3.19 19.31
N LYS A 59 -13.19 -4.33 19.84
CA LYS A 59 -12.19 -5.19 19.19
C LYS A 59 -12.65 -5.66 17.81
N LEU A 60 -13.93 -6.01 17.68
CA LEU A 60 -14.56 -6.40 16.40
C LEU A 60 -14.36 -5.33 15.32
N LEU A 61 -14.58 -4.06 15.67
CA LEU A 61 -14.38 -2.94 14.75
C LEU A 61 -12.91 -2.66 14.46
N GLN A 62 -12.01 -2.92 15.41
CA GLN A 62 -10.57 -2.76 15.18
C GLN A 62 -10.03 -3.84 14.24
N THR A 63 -10.54 -5.06 14.33
CA THR A 63 -10.07 -6.20 13.53
C THR A 63 -10.72 -6.25 12.15
N SER A 64 -11.86 -5.59 11.94
CA SER A 64 -12.57 -5.57 10.65
C SER A 64 -11.73 -5.03 9.48
N VAL A 65 -10.73 -4.18 9.75
CA VAL A 65 -9.82 -3.64 8.71
C VAL A 65 -8.74 -4.63 8.27
N SER A 66 -8.68 -5.82 8.85
CA SER A 66 -7.67 -6.85 8.57
C SER A 66 -8.28 -8.24 8.38
N VAL A 67 -9.55 -8.28 7.98
CA VAL A 67 -10.25 -9.53 7.65
C VAL A 67 -9.84 -10.04 6.28
N HIS A 68 -10.01 -11.34 6.06
CA HIS A 68 -9.88 -11.93 4.73
C HIS A 68 -10.97 -11.37 3.79
N PRO A 69 -10.70 -11.17 2.48
CA PRO A 69 -11.69 -10.71 1.52
C PRO A 69 -13.05 -11.44 1.60
N ASP A 70 -13.02 -12.77 1.72
CA ASP A 70 -14.23 -13.60 1.79
C ASP A 70 -15.08 -13.36 3.05
N ALA A 71 -14.50 -12.78 4.10
CA ALA A 71 -15.20 -12.49 5.35
C ALA A 71 -15.81 -11.08 5.38
N ILE A 72 -15.67 -10.27 4.32
CA ILE A 72 -16.11 -8.86 4.33
C ILE A 72 -17.62 -8.74 4.52
N GLU A 73 -18.43 -9.56 3.85
CA GLU A 73 -19.90 -9.51 3.94
C GLU A 73 -20.36 -9.77 5.38
N LYS A 74 -19.93 -10.89 5.96
CA LYS A 74 -20.18 -11.21 7.37
C LYS A 74 -19.68 -10.12 8.32
N THR A 75 -18.51 -9.55 8.05
CA THR A 75 -17.95 -8.47 8.87
C THR A 75 -18.84 -7.22 8.85
N ILE A 76 -19.50 -6.92 7.72
CA ILE A 76 -20.46 -5.80 7.64
C ILE A 76 -21.69 -6.10 8.49
N GLU A 77 -22.24 -7.31 8.42
CA GLU A 77 -23.37 -7.74 9.24
C GLU A 77 -23.06 -7.56 10.72
N ASP A 78 -21.91 -8.07 11.17
CA ASP A 78 -21.41 -7.93 12.54
C ASP A 78 -21.27 -6.45 12.97
N ILE A 79 -20.76 -5.59 12.07
CA ILE A 79 -20.65 -4.14 12.30
C ILE A 79 -22.03 -3.51 12.47
N MET A 80 -22.98 -3.86 11.60
CA MET A 80 -24.33 -3.31 11.61
C MET A 80 -25.10 -3.73 12.86
N GLU A 81 -24.99 -5.00 13.26
CA GLU A 81 -25.56 -5.53 14.50
C GLU A 81 -24.97 -4.81 15.72
N LEU A 82 -23.64 -4.76 15.84
CA LEU A 82 -22.95 -4.09 16.94
C LEU A 82 -23.34 -2.60 17.07
N LYS A 83 -23.56 -1.93 15.94
CA LYS A 83 -23.96 -0.51 15.91
C LYS A 83 -25.46 -0.30 16.05
N LYS A 84 -26.27 -1.38 16.03
CA LYS A 84 -27.73 -1.36 16.00
C LYS A 84 -28.27 -0.55 14.83
N ILE A 85 -27.72 -0.81 13.64
CA ILE A 85 -28.13 -0.16 12.40
C ILE A 85 -29.15 -1.04 11.70
N ASN A 86 -30.34 -0.50 11.45
CA ASN A 86 -31.33 -1.19 10.64
C ASN A 86 -30.93 -1.11 9.14
N PRO A 87 -30.66 -2.24 8.46
CA PRO A 87 -30.29 -2.27 7.05
C PRO A 87 -31.41 -1.76 6.13
N ASP A 88 -32.67 -2.03 6.45
CA ASP A 88 -33.83 -1.67 5.62
C ASP A 88 -34.02 -0.15 5.54
N ILE A 89 -33.63 0.55 6.60
CA ILE A 89 -33.69 2.02 6.65
C ILE A 89 -32.52 2.64 5.87
N ASN A 90 -31.37 1.96 5.81
CA ASN A 90 -30.14 2.52 5.22
C ASN A 90 -29.38 1.51 4.34
N PRO A 91 -30.00 1.00 3.26
CA PRO A 91 -29.37 -0.02 2.41
C PRO A 91 -28.05 0.47 1.78
N GLN A 92 -27.98 1.76 1.45
CA GLN A 92 -26.79 2.39 0.90
C GLN A 92 -25.58 2.37 1.85
N LEU A 93 -25.81 2.24 3.16
CA LEU A 93 -24.72 2.18 4.14
C LEU A 93 -23.93 0.90 4.01
N GLY A 94 -24.61 -0.25 3.88
CA GLY A 94 -23.96 -1.56 3.71
C GLY A 94 -23.04 -1.55 2.49
N ILE A 95 -23.57 -1.12 1.34
CA ILE A 95 -22.82 -0.97 0.08
C ILE A 95 -21.62 -0.03 0.26
N SER A 96 -21.82 1.10 0.95
CA SER A 96 -20.75 2.08 1.18
C SER A 96 -19.65 1.52 2.09
N LEU A 97 -20.02 0.77 3.13
CA LEU A 97 -19.07 0.10 4.03
C LEU A 97 -18.33 -1.02 3.33
N GLN A 98 -19.01 -1.81 2.49
CA GLN A 98 -18.39 -2.85 1.68
C GLN A 98 -17.33 -2.28 0.74
N ALA A 99 -17.66 -1.22 0.00
CA ALA A 99 -16.68 -0.56 -0.87
C ALA A 99 -15.47 -0.05 -0.09
N CYS A 100 -15.67 0.51 1.12
CA CYS A 100 -14.56 0.96 1.97
C CYS A 100 -13.72 -0.22 2.49
N LEU A 101 -14.34 -1.28 2.98
CA LEU A 101 -13.63 -2.46 3.51
C LEU A 101 -12.86 -3.20 2.43
N LEU A 102 -13.45 -3.36 1.23
CA LEU A 102 -12.75 -3.93 0.06
C LEU A 102 -11.50 -3.12 -0.28
N GLN A 103 -11.59 -1.79 -0.31
CA GLN A 103 -10.43 -0.94 -0.55
C GLN A 103 -9.39 -1.08 0.57
N ILE A 104 -9.82 -1.09 1.83
CA ILE A 104 -8.92 -1.20 2.99
C ILE A 104 -8.16 -2.54 2.97
N VAL A 105 -8.88 -3.65 2.83
CA VAL A 105 -8.29 -4.98 2.77
C VAL A 105 -7.41 -5.11 1.53
N GLY A 106 -7.90 -4.65 0.37
CA GLY A 106 -7.16 -4.72 -0.90
C GLY A 106 -5.82 -3.99 -0.86
N TYR A 107 -5.77 -2.74 -0.40
CA TYR A 107 -4.50 -2.01 -0.35
C TYR A 107 -3.54 -2.62 0.69
N ARG A 108 -4.07 -3.18 1.80
CA ARG A 108 -3.24 -3.84 2.82
C ARG A 108 -2.59 -5.11 2.27
N ASN A 109 -3.35 -5.90 1.51
CA ASN A 109 -2.83 -7.08 0.83
C ASN A 109 -1.77 -6.68 -0.19
N LEU A 110 -2.02 -5.63 -1.00
CA LEU A 110 -1.03 -5.10 -1.93
C LEU A 110 0.27 -4.68 -1.22
N ILE A 111 0.18 -3.97 -0.08
CA ILE A 111 1.36 -3.61 0.71
C ILE A 111 2.10 -4.87 1.19
N ALA A 112 1.38 -5.89 1.64
CA ALA A 112 1.97 -7.14 2.09
C ALA A 112 2.70 -7.88 0.96
N ASP A 113 2.10 -7.94 -0.24
CA ASP A 113 2.69 -8.56 -1.42
C ASP A 113 3.94 -7.80 -1.91
N VAL A 114 3.87 -6.46 -1.94
CA VAL A 114 5.01 -5.61 -2.28
C VAL A 114 6.14 -5.77 -1.26
N GLU A 115 5.82 -5.80 0.04
CA GLU A 115 6.82 -6.04 1.09
C GLU A 115 7.42 -7.45 1.03
N LYS A 116 6.63 -8.45 0.62
CA LYS A 116 7.14 -9.81 0.39
C LYS A 116 8.19 -9.79 -0.71
N LEU A 117 7.90 -9.19 -1.87
CA LEU A 117 8.85 -9.06 -2.98
C LEU A 117 10.08 -8.23 -2.59
N ARG A 118 9.91 -7.16 -1.79
CA ARG A 118 11.03 -6.33 -1.32
C ARG A 118 11.98 -7.11 -0.40
N ARG A 119 11.45 -8.06 0.37
CA ARG A 119 12.24 -8.88 1.31
C ARG A 119 12.80 -10.15 0.69
N GLU A 120 12.29 -10.54 -0.47
CA GLU A 120 12.81 -11.68 -1.22
C GLU A 120 14.19 -11.33 -1.78
N PRO A 121 15.25 -12.02 -1.33
CA PRO A 121 16.60 -11.75 -1.83
C PRO A 121 16.73 -12.24 -3.27
N TYR A 122 17.51 -11.52 -4.06
CA TYR A 122 17.95 -12.02 -5.35
C TYR A 122 18.78 -13.30 -5.17
N ASP A 123 18.49 -14.31 -5.99
CA ASP A 123 19.13 -15.62 -5.95
C ASP A 123 19.68 -15.96 -7.33
N SER A 124 21.00 -16.11 -7.42
CA SER A 124 21.73 -16.44 -8.65
C SER A 124 21.52 -17.89 -9.09
N ASP A 125 21.09 -18.76 -8.18
CA ASP A 125 20.79 -20.16 -8.49
C ASP A 125 19.34 -20.35 -8.96
N ASN A 126 18.53 -19.28 -8.90
CA ASN A 126 17.15 -19.26 -9.36
C ASN A 126 17.08 -18.79 -10.83
N PRO A 127 16.68 -19.65 -11.79
CA PRO A 127 16.67 -19.30 -13.20
C PRO A 127 15.76 -18.12 -13.55
N GLN A 128 14.65 -17.93 -12.83
CA GLN A 128 13.72 -16.82 -13.08
C GLN A 128 14.35 -15.48 -12.68
N HIS A 129 15.08 -15.45 -11.56
CA HIS A 129 15.78 -14.24 -11.11
C HIS A 129 16.88 -13.84 -12.09
N GLU A 130 17.68 -14.81 -12.54
CA GLU A 130 18.69 -14.61 -13.58
C GLU A 130 18.07 -14.13 -14.90
N GLU A 131 16.96 -14.72 -15.35
CA GLU A 131 16.26 -14.29 -16.56
C GLU A 131 15.81 -12.81 -16.47
N MET A 132 15.25 -12.38 -15.34
CA MET A 132 14.84 -10.99 -15.13
C MET A 132 16.04 -10.02 -15.22
N LEU A 133 17.18 -10.39 -14.61
CA LEU A 133 18.38 -9.57 -14.65
C LEU A 133 19.00 -9.48 -16.05
N LEU A 134 19.04 -10.59 -16.79
CA LEU A 134 19.53 -10.60 -18.16
C LEU A 134 18.61 -9.82 -19.10
N LYS A 135 17.29 -9.86 -18.89
CA LYS A 135 16.33 -9.01 -19.62
C LYS A 135 16.61 -7.53 -19.39
N LEU A 136 16.85 -7.13 -18.14
CA LEU A 136 17.18 -5.74 -17.81
C LEU A 136 18.38 -5.24 -18.63
N TRP A 137 19.47 -6.02 -18.68
CA TRP A 137 20.63 -5.69 -19.52
C TRP A 137 20.24 -5.52 -20.97
N LYS A 138 19.50 -6.48 -21.52
CA LYS A 138 19.11 -6.50 -22.94
C LYS A 138 18.27 -5.29 -23.34
N PHE A 139 17.41 -4.79 -22.45
CA PHE A 139 16.60 -3.59 -22.71
C PHE A 139 17.40 -2.29 -22.57
N LEU A 140 18.33 -2.21 -21.62
CA LEU A 140 19.13 -1.00 -21.39
C LEU A 140 20.32 -0.87 -22.36
N LYS A 141 20.89 -2.00 -22.80
CA LYS A 141 22.08 -2.08 -23.67
C LYS A 141 21.82 -3.04 -24.85
N PRO A 142 20.83 -2.78 -25.72
CA PRO A 142 20.43 -3.72 -26.77
C PRO A 142 21.52 -4.03 -27.81
N ASN A 143 22.48 -3.12 -27.98
CA ASN A 143 23.57 -3.25 -28.96
C ASN A 143 24.87 -3.81 -28.36
N THR A 144 24.89 -4.12 -27.06
CA THR A 144 26.07 -4.60 -26.35
C THR A 144 25.72 -5.89 -25.64
N PRO A 145 26.09 -7.07 -26.16
CA PRO A 145 25.83 -8.32 -25.47
C PRO A 145 26.63 -8.38 -24.16
N LEU A 146 26.03 -9.03 -23.16
CA LEU A 146 26.72 -9.31 -21.91
C LEU A 146 27.71 -10.45 -22.14
N GLU A 147 28.98 -10.22 -21.82
CA GLU A 147 30.08 -11.19 -22.02
C GLU A 147 29.99 -12.36 -21.04
N SER A 148 29.60 -12.07 -19.80
CA SER A 148 29.37 -13.06 -18.76
C SER A 148 28.50 -12.48 -17.65
N ARG A 149 27.92 -13.36 -16.82
CA ARG A 149 27.05 -12.95 -15.72
C ARG A 149 27.77 -12.11 -14.67
N ILE A 150 29.05 -12.37 -14.40
CA ILE A 150 29.86 -11.58 -13.48
C ILE A 150 30.89 -10.82 -14.32
N SER A 151 30.65 -9.52 -14.53
CA SER A 151 31.50 -8.69 -15.38
C SER A 151 31.39 -7.21 -15.01
N LYS A 152 32.44 -6.44 -15.32
CA LYS A 152 32.44 -4.97 -15.13
C LYS A 152 31.37 -4.24 -15.93
N GLN A 153 30.74 -4.90 -16.91
CA GLN A 153 29.72 -4.30 -17.76
C GLN A 153 28.51 -3.82 -16.94
N TRP A 154 28.18 -4.49 -15.83
CA TRP A 154 27.09 -4.08 -14.95
C TRP A 154 27.25 -2.66 -14.39
N CYS A 155 28.49 -2.21 -14.17
CA CYS A 155 28.77 -0.85 -13.76
C CYS A 155 28.34 0.19 -14.80
N GLU A 156 28.26 -0.18 -16.09
CA GLU A 156 27.80 0.72 -17.16
C GLU A 156 26.32 1.08 -17.07
N ILE A 157 25.53 0.29 -16.31
CA ILE A 157 24.11 0.56 -16.04
C ILE A 157 23.85 0.91 -14.57
N GLY A 158 24.91 1.21 -13.82
CA GLY A 158 24.81 1.79 -12.47
C GLY A 158 24.91 0.82 -11.30
N PHE A 159 25.21 -0.47 -11.53
CA PHE A 159 25.51 -1.40 -10.43
C PHE A 159 26.89 -1.09 -9.80
N GLN A 160 27.07 -1.35 -8.50
CA GLN A 160 28.28 -0.94 -7.78
C GLN A 160 29.51 -1.82 -8.04
N GLY A 161 29.34 -3.00 -8.63
CA GLY A 161 30.44 -3.91 -8.94
C GLY A 161 30.08 -4.94 -10.01
N ASP A 162 30.97 -5.92 -10.18
CA ASP A 162 30.90 -6.90 -11.25
C ASP A 162 29.74 -7.91 -11.09
N ASP A 163 29.18 -8.03 -9.88
CA ASP A 163 28.00 -8.85 -9.60
C ASP A 163 26.84 -8.03 -8.98
N PRO A 164 25.78 -7.75 -9.78
CA PRO A 164 24.53 -7.13 -9.34
C PRO A 164 23.86 -7.74 -8.10
N LYS A 165 24.15 -9.00 -7.75
CA LYS A 165 23.55 -9.67 -6.58
C LYS A 165 23.67 -8.83 -5.31
N THR A 166 24.79 -8.13 -5.13
CA THR A 166 25.06 -7.34 -3.92
C THR A 166 24.26 -6.04 -3.82
N ASP A 167 23.78 -5.51 -4.94
CA ASP A 167 23.00 -4.27 -5.02
C ASP A 167 21.52 -4.47 -4.62
N PHE A 168 21.00 -5.69 -4.73
CA PHE A 168 19.60 -6.01 -4.40
C PHE A 168 19.33 -6.21 -2.89
N ARG A 169 20.31 -5.97 -2.00
CA ARG A 169 20.14 -6.21 -0.55
C ARG A 169 19.03 -5.37 0.11
N GLY A 170 18.82 -4.13 -0.35
CA GLY A 170 17.85 -3.21 0.26
C GLY A 170 16.42 -3.38 -0.26
N MET A 171 16.29 -3.53 -1.57
CA MET A 171 14.99 -3.59 -2.27
C MET A 171 14.60 -4.99 -2.76
N GLY A 172 15.46 -6.00 -2.56
CA GLY A 172 15.21 -7.37 -2.97
C GLY A 172 14.83 -7.50 -4.44
N LEU A 173 13.96 -8.46 -4.72
CA LEU A 173 13.40 -8.68 -6.05
C LEU A 173 12.53 -7.53 -6.55
N LEU A 174 11.89 -6.77 -5.65
CA LEU A 174 11.07 -5.61 -6.02
C LEU A 174 11.88 -4.58 -6.82
N GLY A 175 13.15 -4.37 -6.45
CA GLY A 175 14.05 -3.47 -7.18
C GLY A 175 14.27 -3.95 -8.62
N LEU A 176 14.61 -5.22 -8.79
CA LEU A 176 14.83 -5.81 -10.11
C LEU A 176 13.54 -5.82 -10.95
N TYR A 177 12.41 -6.17 -10.36
CA TYR A 177 11.11 -6.16 -11.02
C TYR A 177 10.76 -4.77 -11.58
N ASN A 178 10.92 -3.72 -10.77
CA ASN A 178 10.61 -2.35 -11.20
C ASN A 178 11.56 -1.87 -12.30
N LEU A 179 12.86 -2.17 -12.19
CA LEU A 179 13.84 -1.79 -13.22
C LEU A 179 13.56 -2.50 -14.54
N GLN A 180 13.33 -3.82 -14.50
CA GLN A 180 12.98 -4.59 -15.70
C GLN A 180 11.67 -4.08 -16.30
N TYR A 181 10.62 -3.90 -15.49
CA TYR A 181 9.33 -3.42 -15.97
C TYR A 181 9.46 -2.06 -16.65
N PHE A 182 10.21 -1.12 -16.07
CA PHE A 182 10.46 0.17 -16.68
C PHE A 182 11.20 0.04 -18.02
N ALA A 183 12.29 -0.72 -18.05
CA ALA A 183 13.10 -0.91 -19.26
C ALA A 183 12.36 -1.66 -20.38
N GLU A 184 11.48 -2.60 -20.03
CA GLU A 184 10.66 -3.36 -20.97
C GLU A 184 9.47 -2.55 -21.50
N ARG A 185 8.81 -1.79 -20.63
CA ARG A 185 7.58 -1.06 -20.98
C ARG A 185 7.85 0.25 -21.71
N ASP A 186 8.94 0.93 -21.36
CA ASP A 186 9.35 2.20 -21.96
C ASP A 186 10.87 2.23 -22.17
N ALA A 187 11.33 1.39 -23.09
CA ALA A 187 12.75 1.22 -23.39
C ALA A 187 13.43 2.55 -23.80
N ALA A 188 12.72 3.40 -24.55
CA ALA A 188 13.25 4.70 -24.98
C ALA A 188 13.51 5.63 -23.78
N ALA A 189 12.53 5.75 -22.86
CA ALA A 189 12.73 6.54 -21.65
C ALA A 189 13.80 5.94 -20.74
N ALA A 190 13.84 4.61 -20.59
CA ALA A 190 14.85 3.95 -19.75
C ALA A 190 16.27 4.14 -20.29
N GLN A 191 16.47 4.01 -21.60
CA GLN A 191 17.75 4.28 -22.25
C GLN A 191 18.14 5.76 -22.19
N GLN A 192 17.17 6.68 -22.30
CA GLN A 192 17.42 8.10 -22.13
C GLN A 192 17.86 8.43 -20.70
N VAL A 193 17.17 7.90 -19.69
CA VAL A 193 17.55 8.07 -18.26
C VAL A 193 18.96 7.53 -18.01
N LEU A 194 19.29 6.37 -18.58
CA LEU A 194 20.64 5.82 -18.51
C LEU A 194 21.66 6.75 -19.18
N SER A 195 21.38 7.21 -20.40
CA SER A 195 22.25 8.13 -21.14
C SER A 195 22.51 9.44 -20.37
N ASP A 196 21.46 10.01 -19.78
CA ASP A 196 21.54 11.24 -18.99
C ASP A 196 22.36 11.04 -17.71
N SER A 197 22.27 9.86 -17.08
CA SER A 197 23.06 9.53 -15.88
C SER A 197 24.57 9.47 -16.15
N LEU A 198 24.97 9.13 -17.39
CA LEU A 198 26.37 9.09 -17.81
C LEU A 198 26.90 10.47 -18.23
N HIS A 199 26.00 11.43 -18.49
CA HIS A 199 26.33 12.78 -18.95
C HIS A 199 25.61 13.85 -18.10
N PRO A 200 25.85 13.91 -16.77
CA PRO A 200 25.15 14.84 -15.90
C PRO A 200 25.45 16.28 -16.34
N LYS A 201 24.40 16.99 -16.79
CA LYS A 201 24.49 18.42 -17.09
C LYS A 201 24.64 19.18 -15.76
N CYS A 202 25.78 19.84 -15.58
CA CYS A 202 26.04 20.76 -14.47
C CYS A 202 25.15 22.00 -14.57
#